data_AF-A0A135TD68-F1
#
_entry.id   AF-A0A135TD68-F1
#
_cell.length_a   1.000
_cell.length_b   1.000
_cell.length_c   1.000
_cell.angle_alpha   90.00
_cell.angle_beta   90.00
_cell.angle_gamma   90.00
#
_symmetry.space_group_name_H-M   'P 1'
#
loop_
_entity.id
_entity.type
_entity.pdbx_description
1 polymer ?
#
loop_
_entity_poly.entity_id
_entity_poly.type
_entity_poly.pdbx_seq_one_letter_code
_entity_poly.pdbx_strand_id
1 'polypeptide(L)'
;MLASLYNNANGRVADSFHWAHATAVKCEALTRRAAIAGDNSERFSDAFRRLFWVALIYEGDFVSEISITLPSGIARYEDVVPYPAPETPKQHKDFTMAQTTPEAEVTSPASTSFYRTEELVAFQISTNAAIRRFLNRVNSVVFDSKDQFRMTRTNYANWLLRITEDLWSYHGALYRNLPDFLLTSQPRRTPGQQLENASSPMTSGIIRVEELGNNPWNVLRLKGRYYAGQYIIHRPFIDLTGLFAGGMVTFTMVIILRVATMCTVFRDILPEDIEGAMFVGTRNLRRFSISVKEFEWHLSVLERLAASCKNKMSA
;
A
#
# COMPACT_ATOMS: atom_id res chain seq x y z
N MET A 1 -14.92 -12.03 2.10
CA MET A 1 -14.67 -10.58 2.26
C MET A 1 -15.15 -10.02 3.60
N LEU A 2 -16.44 -10.05 3.93
CA LEU A 2 -16.96 -9.45 5.18
C LEU A 2 -16.26 -9.99 6.45
N ALA A 3 -15.98 -11.29 6.52
CA ALA A 3 -15.21 -11.88 7.61
C ALA A 3 -13.79 -11.27 7.76
N SER A 4 -13.14 -10.89 6.65
CA SER A 4 -11.84 -10.19 6.69
C SER A 4 -11.99 -8.83 7.36
N LEU A 5 -12.98 -8.03 6.93
CA LEU A 5 -13.26 -6.71 7.49
C LEU A 5 -13.57 -6.77 9.00
N TYR A 6 -14.40 -7.74 9.39
CA TYR A 6 -14.75 -7.96 10.79
C TYR A 6 -13.52 -8.35 11.63
N ASN A 7 -12.69 -9.28 11.14
CA ASN A 7 -11.48 -9.66 11.86
C ASN A 7 -10.47 -8.52 11.96
N ASN A 8 -10.34 -7.71 10.90
CA ASN A 8 -9.48 -6.54 10.91
C ASN A 8 -9.93 -5.51 11.96
N ALA A 9 -11.24 -5.24 12.04
CA ALA A 9 -11.80 -4.34 13.03
C ALA A 9 -11.55 -4.81 14.47
N ASN A 10 -11.40 -6.12 14.69
CA ASN A 10 -11.04 -6.72 15.98
C ASN A 10 -9.53 -6.82 16.22
N GLY A 11 -8.68 -6.24 15.35
CA GLY A 11 -7.23 -6.32 15.46
C GLY A 11 -6.63 -7.69 15.13
N ARG A 12 -7.43 -8.64 14.60
CA ARG A 12 -6.97 -9.98 14.20
C ARG A 12 -6.44 -9.96 12.77
N VAL A 13 -5.25 -9.38 12.60
CA VAL A 13 -4.63 -9.11 11.29
C VAL A 13 -4.39 -10.39 10.48
N ALA A 14 -3.87 -11.47 11.08
CA ALA A 14 -3.60 -12.72 10.37
C ALA A 14 -4.89 -13.39 9.87
N ASP A 15 -5.93 -13.47 10.71
CA ASP A 15 -7.24 -14.00 10.32
C ASP A 15 -7.89 -13.13 9.24
N SER A 16 -7.78 -11.81 9.38
CA SER A 16 -8.24 -10.87 8.36
C SER A 16 -7.59 -11.15 7.01
N PHE A 17 -6.26 -11.31 6.98
CA PHE A 17 -5.52 -11.61 5.76
C PHE A 17 -5.94 -12.95 5.17
N HIS A 18 -6.10 -14.00 5.99
CA HIS A 18 -6.56 -15.31 5.53
C HIS A 18 -7.87 -15.21 4.72
N TRP A 19 -8.85 -14.49 5.24
CA TRP A 19 -10.13 -14.31 4.56
C TRP A 19 -10.07 -13.37 3.35
N ALA A 20 -9.19 -12.35 3.37
CA ALA A 20 -8.95 -11.49 2.21
C ALA A 20 -8.33 -12.29 1.06
N HIS A 21 -7.26 -13.02 1.36
CA HIS A 21 -6.57 -13.89 0.41
C HIS A 21 -7.49 -14.97 -0.16
N ALA A 22 -8.27 -15.67 0.67
CA ALA A 22 -9.24 -16.66 0.19
C ALA A 22 -10.30 -16.04 -0.74
N THR A 23 -10.71 -14.79 -0.49
CA THR A 23 -11.62 -14.06 -1.39
C THR A 23 -10.95 -13.77 -2.72
N ALA A 24 -9.69 -13.31 -2.70
CA ALA A 24 -8.94 -12.98 -3.89
C ALA A 24 -8.66 -14.20 -4.78
N VAL A 25 -8.28 -15.34 -4.18
CA VAL A 25 -8.09 -16.61 -4.90
C VAL A 25 -9.38 -17.05 -5.61
N LYS A 26 -10.54 -16.89 -4.97
CA LYS A 26 -11.83 -17.19 -5.61
C LYS A 26 -12.14 -16.23 -6.76
N CYS A 27 -11.87 -14.93 -6.58
CA CYS A 27 -12.03 -13.95 -7.65
C CYS A 27 -11.11 -14.27 -8.82
N GLU A 28 -9.84 -14.64 -8.56
CA GLU A 28 -8.89 -15.07 -9.59
C GLU A 28 -9.41 -16.27 -10.39
N ALA A 29 -9.93 -17.30 -9.70
CA ALA A 29 -10.48 -18.49 -10.35
C ALA A 29 -11.70 -18.15 -11.24
N LEU A 30 -12.58 -17.27 -10.77
CA LEU A 30 -13.74 -16.81 -11.54
C LEU A 30 -13.29 -16.00 -12.77
N THR A 31 -12.35 -15.07 -12.59
CA THR A 31 -11.80 -14.27 -13.69
C THR A 31 -11.12 -15.14 -14.73
N ARG A 32 -10.35 -16.15 -14.30
CA ARG A 32 -9.69 -17.10 -15.21
C ARG A 32 -10.70 -17.91 -16.03
N ARG A 33 -11.81 -18.36 -15.41
CA ARG A 33 -12.87 -19.10 -16.12
C ARG A 33 -13.56 -18.21 -17.14
N ALA A 34 -13.96 -17.00 -16.75
CA ALA A 34 -14.50 -16.01 -17.68
C ALA A 34 -13.49 -15.66 -18.80
N ALA A 35 -12.20 -15.63 -18.44
CA ALA A 35 -10.98 -15.65 -19.26
C ALA A 35 -11.03 -16.51 -20.54
N ILE A 36 -11.57 -17.71 -20.36
CA ILE A 36 -11.53 -18.79 -21.36
C ILE A 36 -12.84 -18.86 -22.16
N ALA A 37 -13.95 -18.36 -21.60
CA ALA A 37 -15.29 -18.56 -22.15
C ALA A 37 -15.65 -17.73 -23.41
N GLY A 38 -14.75 -16.89 -23.94
CA GLY A 38 -14.86 -16.32 -25.29
C GLY A 38 -15.97 -15.29 -25.59
N ASP A 39 -16.95 -15.09 -24.72
CA ASP A 39 -18.11 -14.22 -25.03
C ASP A 39 -17.95 -12.78 -24.53
N ASN A 40 -18.24 -11.81 -25.41
CA ASN A 40 -17.78 -10.41 -25.30
C ASN A 40 -18.84 -9.41 -24.83
N SER A 41 -20.08 -9.83 -24.57
CA SER A 41 -21.12 -8.96 -24.02
C SER A 41 -21.47 -9.41 -22.61
N GLU A 42 -21.01 -8.66 -21.60
CA GLU A 42 -21.21 -8.90 -20.15
C GLU A 42 -20.37 -10.01 -19.49
N ARG A 43 -19.10 -10.14 -19.88
CA ARG A 43 -18.12 -11.06 -19.27
C ARG A 43 -18.04 -10.99 -17.73
N PHE A 44 -18.28 -9.82 -17.15
CA PHE A 44 -18.22 -9.57 -15.71
C PHE A 44 -19.40 -8.70 -15.28
N SER A 45 -20.24 -9.20 -14.36
CA SER A 45 -21.28 -8.41 -13.71
C SER A 45 -20.68 -7.27 -12.87
N ASP A 46 -21.41 -6.17 -12.67
CA ASP A 46 -20.90 -5.04 -11.90
C ASP A 46 -20.60 -5.42 -10.44
N ALA A 47 -21.47 -6.24 -9.83
CA ALA A 47 -21.23 -6.81 -8.50
C ALA A 47 -19.90 -7.58 -8.42
N PHE A 48 -19.56 -8.36 -9.47
CA PHE A 48 -18.28 -9.05 -9.53
C PHE A 48 -17.12 -8.07 -9.70
N ARG A 49 -17.23 -7.06 -10.57
CA ARG A 49 -16.19 -6.03 -10.75
C ARG A 49 -15.88 -5.34 -9.42
N ARG A 50 -16.91 -4.93 -8.67
CA ARG A 50 -16.75 -4.31 -7.35
C ARG A 50 -16.05 -5.24 -6.37
N LEU A 51 -16.49 -6.50 -6.27
CA LEU A 51 -15.87 -7.48 -5.40
C LEU A 51 -14.41 -7.73 -5.77
N PHE A 52 -14.10 -7.88 -7.06
CA PHE A 52 -12.76 -8.09 -7.58
C PHE A 52 -11.84 -6.95 -7.16
N TRP A 53 -12.22 -5.71 -7.43
CA TRP A 53 -11.40 -4.54 -7.11
C TRP A 53 -11.23 -4.37 -5.60
N VAL A 54 -12.30 -4.54 -4.82
CA VAL A 54 -12.22 -4.51 -3.36
C VAL A 54 -11.30 -5.60 -2.81
N ALA A 55 -11.36 -6.83 -3.35
CA ALA A 55 -10.50 -7.93 -2.93
C ALA A 55 -9.03 -7.65 -3.27
N LEU A 56 -8.73 -7.22 -4.51
CA LEU A 56 -7.38 -6.84 -4.95
C LEU A 56 -6.80 -5.73 -4.06
N ILE A 57 -7.61 -4.71 -3.78
CA ILE A 57 -7.23 -3.59 -2.94
C ILE A 57 -6.86 -4.06 -1.53
N TYR A 58 -7.72 -4.82 -0.87
CA TYR A 58 -7.50 -5.24 0.51
C TYR A 58 -6.33 -6.20 0.65
N GLU A 59 -6.27 -7.22 -0.20
CA GLU A 59 -5.17 -8.18 -0.17
C GLU A 59 -3.84 -7.50 -0.53
N GLY A 60 -3.83 -6.65 -1.55
CA GLY A 60 -2.64 -5.93 -2.00
C GLY A 60 -2.08 -4.98 -0.94
N ASP A 61 -2.94 -4.34 -0.15
CA ASP A 61 -2.51 -3.51 0.98
C ASP A 61 -1.83 -4.36 2.07
N PHE A 62 -2.44 -5.47 2.48
CA PHE A 62 -1.83 -6.39 3.45
C PHE A 62 -0.47 -6.91 2.97
N VAL A 63 -0.39 -7.38 1.72
CA VAL A 63 0.85 -7.89 1.11
C VAL A 63 1.93 -6.80 1.09
N SER A 64 1.56 -5.55 0.80
CA SER A 64 2.49 -4.42 0.79
C SER A 64 3.07 -4.12 2.18
N GLU A 65 2.29 -4.29 3.25
CA GLU A 65 2.75 -4.08 4.64
C GLU A 65 3.72 -5.16 5.10
N ILE A 66 3.45 -6.43 4.77
CA ILE A 66 4.28 -7.57 5.23
C ILE A 66 5.42 -7.92 4.28
N SER A 67 5.68 -7.11 3.25
CA SER A 67 6.85 -7.22 2.36
C SER A 67 6.96 -8.54 1.60
N ILE A 68 5.84 -9.24 1.38
CA ILE A 68 5.83 -10.40 0.51
C ILE A 68 5.96 -9.86 -0.92
N THR A 69 7.12 -10.12 -1.53
CA THR A 69 7.55 -9.57 -2.82
C THR A 69 6.77 -10.10 -4.02
N LEU A 70 5.85 -11.05 -3.80
CA LEU A 70 5.01 -11.58 -4.86
C LEU A 70 3.71 -10.77 -4.94
N PRO A 71 3.39 -10.14 -6.09
CA PRO A 71 2.09 -9.53 -6.26
C PRO A 71 1.00 -10.60 -6.06
N SER A 72 -0.13 -10.20 -5.49
CA SER A 72 -1.27 -11.11 -5.39
C SER A 72 -1.57 -11.75 -6.74
N GLY A 73 -1.91 -13.05 -6.74
CA GLY A 73 -2.32 -13.77 -7.96
C GLY A 73 -3.46 -13.08 -8.71
N ILE A 74 -4.36 -12.40 -7.98
CA ILE A 74 -5.47 -11.65 -8.56
C ILE A 74 -5.00 -10.41 -9.36
N ALA A 75 -3.84 -9.84 -9.03
CA ALA A 75 -3.29 -8.67 -9.70
C ALA A 75 -2.95 -8.94 -11.17
N ARG A 76 -2.75 -10.21 -11.57
CA ARG A 76 -2.52 -10.59 -12.98
C ARG A 76 -3.70 -10.29 -13.91
N TYR A 77 -4.88 -10.05 -13.34
CA TYR A 77 -6.10 -9.78 -14.09
C TYR A 77 -6.56 -8.32 -13.97
N GLU A 78 -5.73 -7.43 -13.42
CA GLU A 78 -6.08 -6.00 -13.29
C GLU A 78 -6.31 -5.30 -14.64
N ASP A 79 -5.75 -5.83 -15.73
CA ASP A 79 -5.98 -5.37 -17.11
C ASP A 79 -7.20 -6.00 -17.78
N VAL A 80 -7.76 -7.07 -17.20
CA VAL A 80 -8.84 -7.86 -17.80
C VAL A 80 -10.19 -7.47 -17.21
N VAL A 81 -10.26 -7.20 -15.90
CA VAL A 81 -11.51 -6.86 -15.22
C VAL A 81 -11.72 -5.34 -15.31
N PRO A 82 -12.82 -4.86 -15.93
CA PRO A 82 -13.10 -3.42 -16.01
C PRO A 82 -13.36 -2.81 -14.63
N TYR A 83 -13.18 -1.50 -14.50
CA TYR A 83 -13.68 -0.76 -13.35
C TYR A 83 -15.21 -0.87 -13.24
N PRO A 84 -15.77 -0.78 -12.02
CA PRO A 84 -17.21 -0.75 -11.83
C PRO A 84 -17.78 0.49 -12.50
N ALA A 85 -18.96 0.35 -13.10
CA ALA A 85 -19.69 1.44 -13.74
C ALA A 85 -21.02 1.64 -13.00
N PRO A 86 -21.53 2.89 -12.91
CA PRO A 86 -22.86 3.10 -12.37
C PRO A 86 -23.87 2.33 -13.21
N GLU A 87 -24.74 1.56 -12.56
CA GLU A 87 -25.79 0.80 -13.25
C GLU A 87 -26.66 1.77 -14.06
N THR A 88 -26.73 1.54 -15.37
CA THR A 88 -27.60 2.35 -16.22
C THR A 88 -29.07 1.97 -15.95
N PRO A 89 -30.03 2.91 -16.10
CA PRO A 89 -31.46 2.63 -15.86
C PRO A 89 -32.04 1.45 -16.66
N LYS A 90 -31.35 1.00 -17.72
CA LYS A 90 -31.73 -0.16 -18.53
C LYS A 90 -31.47 -1.49 -17.80
N GLN A 91 -30.32 -1.63 -17.12
CA GLN A 91 -29.97 -2.87 -16.41
C GLN A 91 -30.84 -3.11 -15.16
N HIS A 92 -31.27 -2.04 -14.49
CA HIS A 92 -32.19 -2.17 -13.36
C HIS A 92 -33.60 -2.62 -13.81
N LYS A 93 -34.08 -2.17 -14.98
CA LYS A 93 -35.38 -2.62 -15.52
C LYS A 93 -35.44 -4.13 -15.73
N ASP A 94 -34.35 -4.74 -16.19
CA ASP A 94 -34.31 -6.19 -16.40
C ASP A 94 -34.32 -6.99 -15.09
N PHE A 95 -33.71 -6.48 -14.02
CA PHE A 95 -33.79 -7.07 -12.68
C PHE A 95 -35.15 -6.87 -12.01
N THR A 96 -35.78 -5.70 -12.16
CA THR A 96 -37.07 -5.39 -11.52
C THR A 96 -38.25 -6.03 -12.26
N MET A 97 -38.17 -6.19 -13.59
CA MET A 97 -39.19 -6.90 -14.37
C MET A 97 -39.29 -8.39 -14.05
N ALA A 98 -38.26 -8.99 -13.43
CA ALA A 98 -38.32 -10.37 -12.95
C ALA A 98 -39.08 -10.52 -11.62
N GLN A 99 -39.43 -9.42 -10.92
CA GLN A 99 -40.03 -9.50 -9.57
C GLN A 99 -41.32 -8.72 -9.31
N THR A 100 -41.79 -7.78 -10.13
CA THR A 100 -43.12 -7.17 -9.87
C THR A 100 -43.77 -6.50 -11.09
N THR A 101 -45.10 -6.55 -11.08
CA THR A 101 -46.11 -6.00 -12.01
C THR A 101 -45.87 -4.53 -12.39
N PRO A 102 -46.21 -4.08 -13.62
CA PRO A 102 -45.78 -2.80 -14.14
C PRO A 102 -46.77 -1.69 -13.76
N GLU A 103 -46.54 -0.99 -12.66
CA GLU A 103 -47.25 0.26 -12.35
C GLU A 103 -46.45 1.12 -11.38
N ALA A 104 -45.78 2.15 -11.93
CA ALA A 104 -45.50 3.47 -11.34
C ALA A 104 -44.23 4.10 -11.98
N GLU A 105 -44.40 4.68 -13.17
CA GLU A 105 -43.52 5.77 -13.63
C GLU A 105 -43.77 7.00 -12.78
N VAL A 106 -43.01 7.14 -11.68
CA VAL A 106 -42.70 8.44 -11.08
C VAL A 106 -41.27 8.35 -10.57
N THR A 107 -40.39 9.22 -11.05
CA THR A 107 -39.06 9.49 -10.49
C THR A 107 -39.17 9.83 -9.01
N SER A 108 -39.21 8.81 -8.16
CA SER A 108 -39.25 8.96 -6.70
C SER A 108 -37.90 9.54 -6.23
N PRO A 109 -37.88 10.49 -5.28
CA PRO A 109 -36.65 11.00 -4.67
C PRO A 109 -35.72 9.90 -4.13
N ALA A 110 -36.30 8.75 -3.74
CA ALA A 110 -35.54 7.58 -3.28
C ALA A 110 -34.72 6.93 -4.42
N SER A 111 -35.30 6.83 -5.62
CA SER A 111 -34.62 6.28 -6.80
C SER A 111 -33.43 7.15 -7.22
N THR A 112 -33.61 8.48 -7.22
CA THR A 112 -32.54 9.42 -7.59
C THR A 112 -31.42 9.46 -6.55
N SER A 113 -31.74 9.30 -5.26
CA SER A 113 -30.76 9.16 -4.18
C SER A 113 -29.95 7.85 -4.27
N PHE A 114 -30.62 6.74 -4.61
CA PHE A 114 -29.97 5.44 -4.83
C PHE A 114 -28.94 5.50 -5.96
N TYR A 115 -29.30 6.04 -7.14
CA TYR A 115 -28.37 6.16 -8.26
C TYR A 115 -27.15 7.04 -7.96
N ARG A 116 -27.32 8.13 -7.19
CA ARG A 116 -26.19 8.97 -6.75
C ARG A 116 -25.24 8.22 -5.82
N THR A 117 -25.80 7.40 -4.93
CA THR A 117 -25.01 6.59 -3.99
C THR A 117 -24.21 5.52 -4.75
N GLU A 118 -24.84 4.87 -5.74
CA GLU A 118 -24.17 3.89 -6.59
C GLU A 118 -23.03 4.51 -7.41
N GLU A 119 -23.25 5.70 -7.97
CA GLU A 119 -22.22 6.45 -8.68
C GLU A 119 -21.04 6.81 -7.76
N LEU A 120 -21.32 7.30 -6.55
CA LEU A 120 -20.28 7.58 -5.55
C LEU A 120 -19.45 6.34 -5.18
N VAL A 121 -20.11 5.19 -4.97
CA VAL A 121 -19.42 3.93 -4.65
C VAL A 121 -18.55 3.46 -5.81
N ALA A 122 -19.05 3.52 -7.04
CA ALA A 122 -18.27 3.19 -8.23
C ALA A 122 -17.04 4.09 -8.37
N PHE A 123 -17.19 5.41 -8.16
CA PHE A 123 -16.07 6.37 -8.15
C PHE A 123 -15.03 6.03 -7.07
N GLN A 124 -15.48 5.73 -5.85
CA GLN A 124 -14.59 5.37 -4.75
C GLN A 124 -13.78 4.11 -5.06
N ILE A 125 -14.45 3.03 -5.49
CA ILE A 125 -13.78 1.78 -5.81
C ILE A 125 -12.79 1.99 -6.95
N SER A 126 -13.20 2.66 -8.02
CA SER A 126 -12.35 2.91 -9.20
C SER A 126 -11.12 3.75 -8.86
N THR A 127 -11.29 4.80 -8.05
CA THR A 127 -10.19 5.64 -7.60
C THR A 127 -9.20 4.86 -6.73
N ASN A 128 -9.70 4.13 -5.73
CA ASN A 128 -8.85 3.32 -4.85
C ASN A 128 -8.13 2.21 -5.63
N ALA A 129 -8.81 1.62 -6.62
CA ALA A 129 -8.24 0.61 -7.49
C ALA A 129 -7.12 1.19 -8.37
N ALA A 130 -7.33 2.36 -8.98
CA ALA A 130 -6.30 3.02 -9.78
C ALA A 130 -5.03 3.32 -8.96
N ILE A 131 -5.18 3.81 -7.72
CA ILE A 131 -4.07 4.01 -6.79
C ILE A 131 -3.38 2.68 -6.49
N ARG A 132 -4.13 1.60 -6.23
CA ARG A 132 -3.55 0.28 -5.95
C ARG A 132 -2.73 -0.25 -7.13
N ARG A 133 -3.23 -0.08 -8.36
CA ARG A 133 -2.51 -0.47 -9.58
C ARG A 133 -1.21 0.32 -9.75
N PHE A 134 -1.25 1.63 -9.47
CA PHE A 134 -0.03 2.44 -9.42
C PHE A 134 0.98 1.87 -8.41
N LEU A 135 0.54 1.52 -7.20
CA LEU A 135 1.43 0.94 -6.19
C LEU A 135 1.91 -0.48 -6.57
N ASN A 136 1.13 -1.27 -7.31
CA ASN A 136 1.63 -2.55 -7.87
C ASN A 136 2.78 -2.32 -8.85
N ARG A 137 2.70 -1.26 -9.66
CA ARG A 137 3.80 -0.85 -10.56
C ARG A 137 5.02 -0.37 -9.79
N VAL A 138 4.82 0.43 -8.73
CA VAL A 138 5.90 0.80 -7.78
C VAL A 138 6.59 -0.47 -7.27
N ASN A 139 5.84 -1.46 -6.80
CA ASN A 139 6.40 -2.74 -6.34
C ASN A 139 7.21 -3.43 -7.44
N SER A 140 6.67 -3.54 -8.66
CA SER A 140 7.37 -4.17 -9.78
C SER A 140 8.64 -3.43 -10.21
N VAL A 141 8.70 -2.11 -10.05
CA VAL A 141 9.85 -1.30 -10.47
C VAL A 141 10.93 -1.25 -9.39
N VAL A 142 10.54 -0.99 -8.14
CA VAL A 142 11.50 -0.70 -7.07
C VAL A 142 11.90 -1.96 -6.28
N PHE A 143 11.02 -2.96 -6.20
CA PHE A 143 11.22 -4.15 -5.38
C PHE A 143 11.49 -5.42 -6.19
N ASP A 144 11.48 -5.38 -7.53
CA ASP A 144 11.93 -6.53 -8.32
C ASP A 144 13.45 -6.70 -8.19
N SER A 145 13.82 -7.85 -7.66
CA SER A 145 15.19 -8.25 -7.33
C SER A 145 16.16 -8.24 -8.53
N LYS A 146 15.67 -8.32 -9.76
CA LYS A 146 16.51 -8.51 -10.96
C LYS A 146 17.44 -7.34 -11.24
N ASP A 147 17.01 -6.11 -10.99
CA ASP A 147 17.81 -4.92 -11.26
C ASP A 147 18.75 -4.56 -10.10
N GLN A 148 18.38 -4.93 -8.86
CA GLN A 148 19.23 -4.74 -7.68
C GLN A 148 20.59 -5.46 -7.81
N PHE A 149 20.60 -6.67 -8.41
CA PHE A 149 21.84 -7.45 -8.58
C PHE A 149 22.72 -6.98 -9.73
N ARG A 150 22.21 -6.13 -10.64
CA ARG A 150 22.93 -5.71 -11.85
C ARG A 150 23.67 -4.38 -11.69
N MET A 151 23.40 -3.64 -10.62
CA MET A 151 23.98 -2.32 -10.37
C MET A 151 25.07 -2.36 -9.30
N THR A 152 26.09 -1.49 -9.44
CA THR A 152 26.96 -1.15 -8.30
C THR A 152 26.15 -0.40 -7.24
N ARG A 153 26.58 -0.43 -5.97
CA ARG A 153 25.83 0.19 -4.86
C ARG A 153 25.58 1.69 -5.09
N THR A 154 26.58 2.42 -5.59
CA THR A 154 26.44 3.85 -5.90
C THR A 154 25.44 4.09 -7.04
N ASN A 155 25.49 3.27 -8.09
CA ASN A 155 24.53 3.36 -9.19
C ASN A 155 23.12 2.99 -8.74
N TYR A 156 22.99 2.00 -7.86
CA TYR A 156 21.72 1.61 -7.26
C TYR A 156 21.15 2.71 -6.36
N ALA A 157 21.96 3.34 -5.51
CA ALA A 157 21.54 4.45 -4.67
C ALA A 157 21.11 5.68 -5.50
N ASN A 158 21.86 6.03 -6.54
CA ASN A 158 21.52 7.12 -7.46
C ASN A 158 20.24 6.81 -8.25
N TRP A 159 20.09 5.56 -8.71
CA TRP A 159 18.89 5.10 -9.39
C TRP A 159 17.67 5.14 -8.46
N LEU A 160 17.81 4.64 -7.21
CA LEU A 160 16.77 4.67 -6.19
C LEU A 160 16.33 6.11 -5.90
N LEU A 161 17.27 7.02 -5.68
CA LEU A 161 16.98 8.43 -5.45
C LEU A 161 16.13 9.02 -6.58
N ARG A 162 16.54 8.80 -7.83
CA ARG A 162 15.82 9.30 -9.01
C ARG A 162 14.43 8.66 -9.13
N ILE A 163 14.34 7.34 -9.09
CA ILE A 163 13.07 6.64 -9.33
C ILE A 163 12.07 6.89 -8.21
N THR A 164 12.53 6.97 -6.96
CA THR A 164 11.69 7.32 -5.80
C THR A 164 11.16 8.74 -5.93
N GLU A 165 11.97 9.71 -6.36
CA GLU A 165 11.53 11.10 -6.61
C GLU A 165 10.48 11.18 -7.72
N ASP A 166 10.70 10.48 -8.84
CA ASP A 166 9.76 10.44 -9.97
C ASP A 166 8.40 9.84 -9.55
N LEU A 167 8.44 8.69 -8.86
CA LEU A 167 7.24 8.01 -8.35
C LEU A 167 6.53 8.84 -7.28
N TRP A 168 7.28 9.50 -6.41
CA TRP A 168 6.75 10.40 -5.39
C TRP A 168 6.01 11.59 -5.99
N SER A 169 6.63 12.27 -6.95
CA SER A 169 6.05 13.39 -7.69
C SER A 169 4.77 12.96 -8.41
N TYR A 170 4.79 11.80 -9.08
CA TYR A 170 3.62 11.25 -9.75
C TYR A 170 2.49 10.90 -8.78
N HIS A 171 2.79 10.27 -7.65
CA HIS A 171 1.80 9.95 -6.62
C HIS A 171 1.19 11.22 -6.00
N GLY A 172 2.02 12.25 -5.75
CA GLY A 172 1.58 13.56 -5.30
C GLY A 172 0.67 14.25 -6.31
N ALA A 173 1.01 14.17 -7.60
CA ALA A 173 0.16 14.71 -8.67
C ALA A 173 -1.18 13.98 -8.75
N LEU A 174 -1.20 12.64 -8.68
CA LEU A 174 -2.43 11.86 -8.64
C LEU A 174 -3.33 12.32 -7.49
N TYR A 175 -2.78 12.42 -6.28
CA TYR A 175 -3.54 12.80 -5.09
C TYR A 175 -4.09 14.24 -5.16
N ARG A 176 -3.31 15.19 -5.68
CA ARG A 176 -3.75 16.60 -5.86
C ARG A 176 -4.84 16.76 -6.91
N ASN A 177 -4.92 15.86 -7.88
CA ASN A 177 -5.93 15.89 -8.94
C ASN A 177 -7.16 15.01 -8.61
N LEU A 178 -7.23 14.44 -7.40
CA LEU A 178 -8.44 13.73 -6.97
C LEU A 178 -9.60 14.71 -6.83
N PRO A 179 -10.82 14.32 -7.23
CA PRO A 179 -12.00 15.14 -7.01
C PRO A 179 -12.19 15.50 -5.52
N ASP A 180 -12.47 16.78 -5.25
CA ASP A 180 -12.59 17.31 -3.89
C ASP A 180 -13.63 16.54 -3.05
N PHE A 181 -14.73 16.10 -3.66
CA PHE A 181 -15.79 15.36 -2.98
C PHE A 181 -15.33 14.01 -2.43
N LEU A 182 -14.22 13.43 -2.93
CA LEU A 182 -13.65 12.23 -2.33
C LEU A 182 -12.82 12.53 -1.07
N LEU A 183 -12.37 13.78 -0.93
CA LEU A 183 -11.49 14.25 0.13
C LEU A 183 -12.21 15.08 1.21
N THR A 184 -13.48 15.39 1.01
CA THR A 184 -14.31 16.19 1.92
C THR A 184 -15.52 15.40 2.40
N SER A 185 -15.82 15.50 3.70
CA SER A 185 -16.99 14.82 4.28
C SER A 185 -18.26 15.66 4.23
N GLN A 186 -18.11 16.97 4.03
CA GLN A 186 -19.25 17.88 3.99
C GLN A 186 -19.77 17.97 2.55
N PRO A 187 -21.09 17.83 2.34
CA PRO A 187 -21.67 18.13 1.04
C PRO A 187 -21.44 19.60 0.71
N ARG A 188 -21.06 19.88 -0.54
CA ARG A 188 -20.84 21.27 -0.98
C ARG A 188 -22.21 21.94 -1.06
N ARG A 189 -22.62 22.67 -0.02
CA ARG A 189 -23.76 23.59 -0.13
C ARG A 189 -23.30 24.75 -1.00
N THR A 190 -23.84 24.89 -2.21
CA THR A 190 -23.67 26.10 -3.01
C THR A 190 -24.53 27.20 -2.40
N PRO A 191 -23.98 28.23 -1.72
CA PRO A 191 -24.77 29.36 -1.30
C PRO A 191 -24.88 30.30 -2.50
N GLY A 192 -26.01 30.21 -3.23
CA GLY A 192 -26.45 31.26 -4.16
C GLY A 192 -25.56 31.57 -5.37
N GLN A 193 -25.36 30.61 -6.29
CA GLN A 193 -24.92 30.96 -7.65
C GLN A 193 -26.06 30.85 -8.64
N GLN A 194 -26.47 32.04 -9.11
CA GLN A 194 -27.20 32.28 -10.33
C GLN A 194 -26.59 31.49 -11.48
N LEU A 195 -27.48 30.95 -12.29
CA LEU A 195 -27.24 30.14 -13.48
C LEU A 195 -26.68 31.01 -14.62
N GLU A 196 -25.58 31.73 -14.44
CA GLU A 196 -24.95 32.47 -15.53
C GLU A 196 -23.44 32.27 -15.49
N ASN A 197 -22.91 31.69 -16.57
CA ASN A 197 -21.49 31.47 -16.89
C ASN A 197 -20.83 30.20 -16.33
N ALA A 198 -21.26 29.04 -16.84
CA ALA A 198 -20.42 27.83 -16.86
C ALA A 198 -20.32 27.30 -18.30
N SER A 199 -19.50 27.97 -19.12
CA SER A 199 -19.05 27.46 -20.42
C SER A 199 -17.85 26.52 -20.25
N SER A 200 -18.03 25.46 -19.48
CA SER A 200 -17.15 24.29 -19.51
C SER A 200 -18.02 23.05 -19.67
N PRO A 201 -17.66 22.08 -20.53
CA PRO A 201 -18.41 20.86 -20.71
C PRO A 201 -18.25 19.97 -19.46
N MET A 202 -18.94 20.32 -18.37
CA MET A 202 -18.99 19.54 -17.14
C MET A 202 -19.96 18.38 -17.33
N THR A 203 -19.44 17.16 -17.22
CA THR A 203 -20.22 15.91 -17.24
C THR A 203 -21.28 15.93 -16.14
N SER A 204 -22.57 15.89 -16.51
CA SER A 204 -23.72 16.08 -15.60
C SER A 204 -23.83 15.07 -14.43
N GLY A 205 -23.00 14.02 -14.39
CA GLY A 205 -22.92 13.07 -13.28
C GLY A 205 -22.13 13.56 -12.07
N ILE A 206 -21.00 14.25 -12.30
CA ILE A 206 -20.07 14.67 -11.24
C ILE A 206 -20.75 15.63 -10.24
N ILE A 207 -21.53 16.59 -10.76
CA ILE A 207 -22.25 17.60 -9.96
C ILE A 207 -23.26 16.91 -9.00
N ARG A 208 -23.84 15.77 -9.37
CA ARG A 208 -24.82 15.06 -8.54
C ARG A 208 -24.19 14.35 -7.34
N VAL A 209 -22.91 13.99 -7.43
CA VAL A 209 -22.17 13.27 -6.39
C VAL A 209 -21.62 14.23 -5.33
N GLU A 210 -21.24 15.46 -5.71
CA GLU A 210 -20.73 16.49 -4.79
C GLU A 210 -21.74 16.93 -3.72
N GLU A 211 -23.04 16.83 -4.05
CA GLU A 211 -24.16 17.18 -3.15
C GLU A 211 -24.37 16.18 -2.00
N LEU A 212 -23.82 14.95 -2.10
CA LEU A 212 -24.06 13.90 -1.09
C LEU A 212 -23.10 14.01 0.10
N GLY A 213 -21.89 14.56 -0.12
CA GLY A 213 -20.78 14.49 0.82
C GLY A 213 -20.24 13.06 0.97
N ASN A 214 -18.97 12.91 1.33
CA ASN A 214 -18.39 11.59 1.55
C ASN A 214 -18.43 11.18 3.02
N ASN A 215 -18.49 9.87 3.28
CA ASN A 215 -18.34 9.36 4.64
C ASN A 215 -16.93 9.71 5.17
N PRO A 216 -16.79 10.27 6.39
CA PRO A 216 -15.50 10.58 6.98
C PRO A 216 -14.50 9.42 6.98
N TRP A 217 -14.97 8.19 7.14
CA TRP A 217 -14.13 6.99 7.09
C TRP A 217 -13.54 6.74 5.70
N ASN A 218 -14.30 7.01 4.64
CA ASN A 218 -13.80 6.88 3.27
C ASN A 218 -12.74 7.94 2.97
N VAL A 219 -12.96 9.17 3.43
CA VAL A 219 -11.97 10.27 3.33
C VAL A 219 -10.68 9.89 4.08
N LEU A 220 -10.81 9.45 5.32
CA LEU A 220 -9.66 9.06 6.15
C LEU A 220 -8.91 7.88 5.53
N ARG A 221 -9.62 6.89 4.99
CA ARG A 221 -9.02 5.74 4.32
C ARG A 221 -8.25 6.15 3.06
N LEU A 222 -8.80 7.04 2.24
CA LEU A 222 -8.13 7.52 1.03
C LEU A 222 -6.88 8.34 1.37
N LYS A 223 -6.94 9.19 2.41
CA LYS A 223 -5.78 9.90 2.97
C LYS A 223 -4.73 8.93 3.51
N GLY A 224 -5.16 7.93 4.28
CA GLY A 224 -4.29 6.89 4.81
C GLY A 224 -3.55 6.14 3.71
N ARG A 225 -4.24 5.80 2.61
CA ARG A 225 -3.62 5.19 1.42
C ARG A 225 -2.57 6.06 0.76
N TYR A 226 -2.82 7.37 0.67
CA TYR A 226 -1.82 8.29 0.15
C TYR A 226 -0.55 8.23 1.00
N TYR A 227 -0.64 8.37 2.32
CA TYR A 227 0.55 8.28 3.18
C TYR A 227 1.19 6.88 3.20
N ALA A 228 0.41 5.81 3.12
CA ALA A 228 0.93 4.45 3.00
C ALA A 228 1.69 4.26 1.68
N GLY A 229 1.16 4.79 0.56
CA GLY A 229 1.83 4.74 -0.73
C GLY A 229 3.13 5.52 -0.74
N GLN A 230 3.17 6.68 -0.07
CA GLN A 230 4.39 7.46 0.16
C GLN A 230 5.44 6.61 0.89
N TYR A 231 5.05 5.95 1.97
CA TYR A 231 5.92 5.02 2.68
C TYR A 231 6.44 3.90 1.77
N ILE A 232 5.58 3.24 0.99
CA ILE A 232 5.99 2.17 0.05
C ILE A 232 7.03 2.66 -0.97
N ILE A 233 6.86 3.87 -1.52
CA ILE A 233 7.77 4.47 -2.51
C ILE A 233 9.16 4.75 -1.90
N HIS A 234 9.20 5.27 -0.67
CA HIS A 234 10.46 5.64 0.00
C HIS A 234 11.11 4.49 0.76
N ARG A 235 10.36 3.41 1.03
CA ARG A 235 10.83 2.31 1.88
C ARG A 235 12.17 1.72 1.44
N PRO A 236 12.46 1.45 0.16
CA PRO A 236 13.76 0.91 -0.25
C PRO A 236 14.94 1.84 0.07
N PHE A 237 14.70 3.15 0.00
CA PHE A 237 15.67 4.15 0.42
C PHE A 237 15.82 4.21 1.94
N ILE A 238 14.72 4.12 2.70
CA ILE A 238 14.73 4.03 4.17
C ILE A 238 15.47 2.76 4.62
N ASP A 239 15.22 1.63 3.97
CA ASP A 239 15.88 0.37 4.28
C ASP A 239 17.38 0.47 3.97
N LEU A 240 17.78 1.09 2.85
CA LEU A 240 19.20 1.29 2.51
C LEU A 240 19.92 2.22 3.49
N THR A 241 19.31 3.36 3.85
CA THR A 241 19.92 4.39 4.71
C THR A 241 19.81 4.05 6.18
N GLY A 242 18.65 3.56 6.63
CA GLY A 242 18.38 3.12 7.99
C GLY A 242 19.18 1.89 8.39
N LEU A 243 19.36 0.92 7.48
CA LEU A 243 20.24 -0.23 7.75
C LEU A 243 21.70 0.21 7.88
N PHE A 244 22.15 1.17 7.06
CA PHE A 244 23.50 1.69 7.16
C PHE A 244 23.72 2.51 8.44
N ALA A 245 22.84 3.46 8.75
CA ALA A 245 22.93 4.26 9.96
C ALA A 245 22.82 3.37 11.23
N GLY A 246 21.88 2.44 11.26
CA GLY A 246 21.71 1.48 12.35
C GLY A 246 22.93 0.59 12.54
N GLY A 247 23.54 0.12 11.45
CA GLY A 247 24.79 -0.64 11.52
C GLY A 247 25.97 0.19 12.01
N MET A 248 26.09 1.46 11.61
CA MET A 248 27.13 2.37 12.13
C MET A 248 26.97 2.67 13.63
N VAL A 249 25.74 2.92 14.09
CA VAL A 249 25.44 3.06 15.52
C VAL A 249 25.82 1.78 16.26
N THR A 250 25.41 0.62 15.75
CA THR A 250 25.75 -0.69 16.33
C THR A 250 27.27 -0.88 16.44
N PHE A 251 28.00 -0.62 15.36
CA PHE A 251 29.47 -0.68 15.34
C PHE A 251 30.09 0.25 16.39
N THR A 252 29.64 1.50 16.45
CA THR A 252 30.15 2.51 17.38
C THR A 252 29.90 2.11 18.83
N MET A 253 28.69 1.66 19.14
CA MET A 253 28.34 1.17 20.47
C MET A 253 29.19 -0.04 20.87
N VAL A 254 29.38 -1.02 19.99
CA VAL A 254 30.24 -2.17 20.28
C VAL A 254 31.69 -1.74 20.52
N ILE A 255 32.24 -0.77 19.76
CA ILE A 255 33.57 -0.20 20.03
C ILE A 255 33.62 0.45 21.41
N ILE A 256 32.66 1.31 21.74
CA ILE A 256 32.63 2.03 23.02
C ILE A 256 32.58 1.03 24.18
N LEU A 257 31.69 0.03 24.12
CA LEU A 257 31.59 -1.00 25.15
C LEU A 257 32.89 -1.80 25.24
N ARG A 258 33.52 -2.13 24.09
CA ARG A 258 34.80 -2.84 24.08
C ARG A 258 35.91 -2.02 24.72
N VAL A 259 36.03 -0.74 24.40
CA VAL A 259 37.00 0.16 25.03
C VAL A 259 36.70 0.33 26.52
N ALA A 260 35.43 0.46 26.90
CA ALA A 260 35.03 0.56 28.31
C ALA A 260 35.44 -0.67 29.11
N THR A 261 35.33 -1.88 28.56
CA THR A 261 35.82 -3.11 29.21
C THR A 261 37.34 -3.16 29.38
N MET A 262 38.11 -2.38 28.59
CA MET A 262 39.57 -2.27 28.74
C MET A 262 39.98 -1.26 29.82
N CYS A 263 39.10 -0.34 30.19
CA CYS A 263 39.37 0.71 31.16
C CYS A 263 38.93 0.26 32.55
N THR A 264 39.90 0.04 33.45
CA THR A 264 39.65 -0.41 34.83
C THR A 264 38.68 0.49 35.61
N VAL A 265 38.67 1.79 35.29
CA VAL A 265 37.80 2.82 35.90
C VAL A 265 36.32 2.51 35.69
N PHE A 266 35.94 1.85 34.60
CA PHE A 266 34.53 1.57 34.29
C PHE A 266 34.07 0.19 34.76
N ARG A 267 34.95 -0.64 35.34
CA ARG A 267 34.65 -2.03 35.71
C ARG A 267 33.42 -2.15 36.62
N ASP A 268 33.27 -1.24 37.57
CA ASP A 268 32.20 -1.29 38.59
C ASP A 268 30.87 -0.70 38.09
N ILE A 269 30.87 -0.07 36.91
CA ILE A 269 29.70 0.59 36.31
C ILE A 269 29.11 -0.25 35.17
N LEU A 270 29.91 -1.16 34.59
CA LEU A 270 29.48 -1.98 33.47
C LEU A 270 28.51 -3.09 33.91
N PRO A 271 27.40 -3.30 33.19
CA PRO A 271 26.48 -4.41 33.44
C PRO A 271 27.16 -5.78 33.31
N GLU A 272 26.69 -6.77 34.09
CA GLU A 272 27.23 -8.14 34.06
C GLU A 272 27.09 -8.82 32.68
N ASP A 273 26.10 -8.42 31.88
CA ASP A 273 25.79 -8.99 30.56
C ASP A 273 26.47 -8.26 29.38
N ILE A 274 27.43 -7.37 29.65
CA ILE A 274 28.08 -6.52 28.65
C ILE A 274 28.69 -7.29 27.47
N GLU A 275 29.31 -8.44 27.73
CA GLU A 275 29.86 -9.31 26.67
C GLU A 275 28.75 -9.91 25.79
N GLY A 276 27.58 -10.22 26.39
CA GLY A 276 26.39 -10.65 25.67
C GLY A 276 25.85 -9.55 24.74
N ALA A 277 25.78 -8.31 25.23
CA ALA A 277 25.38 -7.15 24.44
C ALA A 277 26.33 -6.92 23.25
N MET A 278 27.65 -6.98 23.48
CA MET A 278 28.66 -6.86 22.42
C MET A 278 28.56 -8.00 21.38
N PHE A 279 28.32 -9.23 21.83
CA PHE A 279 28.11 -10.37 20.94
C PHE A 279 26.88 -10.19 20.05
N VAL A 280 25.74 -9.77 20.63
CA VAL A 280 24.51 -9.50 19.89
C VAL A 280 24.72 -8.37 18.88
N GLY A 281 25.38 -7.28 19.28
CA GLY A 281 25.72 -6.17 18.39
C GLY A 281 26.59 -6.62 17.20
N THR A 282 27.64 -7.40 17.47
CA THR A 282 28.52 -7.96 16.43
C THR A 282 27.76 -8.91 15.49
N ARG A 283 26.89 -9.75 16.05
CA ARG A 283 26.03 -10.67 15.27
C ARG A 283 25.06 -9.89 14.36
N ASN A 284 24.45 -8.82 14.86
CA ASN A 284 23.57 -7.97 14.07
C ASN A 284 24.34 -7.28 12.95
N LEU A 285 25.53 -6.75 13.22
CA LEU A 285 26.40 -6.15 12.20
C LEU A 285 26.81 -7.16 11.12
N ARG A 286 27.03 -8.43 11.49
CA ARG A 286 27.26 -9.55 10.55
C ARG A 286 26.03 -9.92 9.72
N ARG A 287 24.81 -9.75 10.25
CA ARG A 287 23.59 -9.87 9.43
C ARG A 287 23.47 -8.69 8.47
N PHE A 288 23.79 -7.48 8.92
CA PHE A 288 23.75 -6.29 8.07
C PHE A 288 24.79 -6.36 6.95
N SER A 289 25.94 -7.01 7.17
CA SER A 289 26.98 -7.16 6.15
C SER A 289 26.54 -7.99 4.94
N ILE A 290 25.51 -8.83 5.09
CA ILE A 290 24.89 -9.55 3.97
C ILE A 290 24.32 -8.56 2.95
N SER A 291 23.74 -7.46 3.43
CA SER A 291 23.11 -6.43 2.60
C SER A 291 24.04 -5.24 2.33
N VAL A 292 25.03 -4.99 3.19
CA VAL A 292 25.94 -3.83 3.14
C VAL A 292 27.39 -4.28 3.37
N LYS A 293 28.11 -4.55 2.28
CA LYS A 293 29.48 -5.11 2.30
C LYS A 293 30.48 -4.29 3.10
N GLU A 294 30.29 -2.98 3.21
CA GLU A 294 31.16 -2.09 3.98
C GLU A 294 31.21 -2.48 5.46
N PHE A 295 30.17 -3.15 5.98
CA PHE A 295 30.23 -3.71 7.34
C PHE A 295 31.18 -4.89 7.50
N GLU A 296 31.64 -5.54 6.43
CA GLU A 296 32.72 -6.54 6.50
C GLU A 296 34.03 -5.91 7.01
N TRP A 297 34.36 -4.70 6.52
CA TRP A 297 35.51 -3.96 7.03
C TRP A 297 35.33 -3.60 8.51
N HIS A 298 34.15 -3.14 8.91
CA HIS A 298 33.84 -2.80 10.31
C HIS A 298 33.94 -4.03 11.22
N LEU A 299 33.43 -5.19 10.79
CA LEU A 299 33.59 -6.46 11.49
C LEU A 299 35.06 -6.83 11.66
N SER A 300 35.89 -6.65 10.63
CA SER A 300 37.34 -6.89 10.71
C SER A 300 38.02 -6.01 11.77
N VAL A 301 37.53 -4.79 11.98
CA VAL A 301 38.03 -3.88 13.03
C VAL A 301 37.62 -4.39 14.41
N LEU A 302 36.35 -4.78 14.58
CA LEU A 302 35.86 -5.35 15.84
C LEU A 302 36.60 -6.64 16.21
N GLU A 303 36.85 -7.52 15.23
CA GLU A 303 37.58 -8.78 15.43
C GLU A 303 39.03 -8.53 15.85
N ARG A 304 39.72 -7.58 15.20
CA ARG A 304 41.08 -7.16 15.59
C ARG A 304 41.12 -6.56 17.00
N LEU A 305 40.16 -5.70 17.32
CA LEU A 305 40.05 -5.10 18.65
C LEU A 305 39.80 -6.17 19.72
N ALA A 306 38.91 -7.14 19.44
CA ALA A 306 38.61 -8.24 20.33
C ALA A 306 39.82 -9.15 20.57
N ALA A 307 40.61 -9.45 19.54
CA ALA A 307 41.85 -10.22 19.67
C ALA A 307 42.90 -9.49 20.52
N SER A 308 43.07 -8.18 20.31
CA SER A 308 43.98 -7.34 21.10
C SER A 308 43.61 -7.31 22.59
N CYS A 309 42.31 -7.30 22.91
CA CYS A 309 41.83 -7.36 24.30
C CYS A 309 42.18 -8.69 24.99
N LYS A 310 41.98 -9.83 24.29
CA LYS A 310 42.28 -11.16 24.85
C LYS A 310 43.76 -11.30 25.19
N ASN A 311 44.64 -10.81 24.32
CA ASN A 311 46.10 -10.88 24.53
C ASN A 311 46.60 -10.03 25.70
N LYS A 312 45.87 -8.97 26.09
CA LYS A 312 46.21 -8.13 27.25
C LYS A 312 45.70 -8.65 28.59
N MET A 313 44.68 -9.53 28.60
CA MET A 313 44.18 -10.16 29.83
C MET A 313 44.96 -11.43 30.19
N SER A 314 45.70 -12.00 29.25
CA SER A 314 46.54 -13.19 29.43
C SER A 314 48.01 -12.88 29.79
N ALA A 315 48.35 -11.59 29.92
CA ALA A 315 49.67 -11.08 30.33
C ALA A 315 49.53 -10.35 31.67
#